data_AF-A0A5J9UBB7-F1
#
_entry.id   AF-A0A5J9UBB7-F1
#
_cell.length_a   1.000
_cell.length_b   1.000
_cell.length_c   1.000
_cell.angle_alpha   90.00
_cell.angle_beta   90.00
_cell.angle_gamma   90.00
#
_symmetry.space_group_name_H-M   'P 1'
#
loop_
_entity.id
_entity.type
_entity.pdbx_description
1 polymer ?
#
loop_
_entity_poly.entity_id
_entity_poly.type
_entity_poly.pdbx_seq_one_letter_code
_entity_poly.pdbx_strand_id
1 'polypeptide(L)'
;RFLPSEYGCNVELAKHMLEPARSILGAKFRVREALKVAGIPHTIISSNWTQGFLLPRAGDPEANGPPATRVTILGDGKQQGYMHTME
;
A
#
# COMPACT_ATOMS: atom_id res chain seq x y z
N ARG A 1 19.53 11.23 5.87
CA ARG A 1 18.78 10.13 5.19
C ARG A 1 17.39 10.66 4.89
N PHE A 2 16.95 10.68 3.63
CA PHE A 2 15.62 11.15 3.23
C PHE A 2 14.56 10.04 3.38
N LEU A 3 13.36 10.39 3.81
CA LEU A 3 12.23 9.46 3.94
C LEU A 3 11.09 9.97 3.03
N PRO A 4 10.93 9.43 1.80
CA PRO A 4 9.78 9.78 0.98
C PRO A 4 8.48 9.28 1.61
N SER A 5 7.38 9.98 1.32
CA SER A 5 6.03 9.58 1.73
C SER A 5 5.62 8.31 0.99
N GLU A 6 5.96 7.15 1.56
CA GLU A 6 5.71 5.82 1.00
C GLU A 6 4.60 5.11 1.78
N TYR A 7 4.88 4.75 3.05
CA TYR A 7 3.96 4.32 4.12
C TYR A 7 2.74 3.49 3.67
N GLY A 8 2.96 2.61 2.70
CA GLY A 8 1.91 1.87 2.05
C GLY A 8 2.38 0.54 1.52
N CYS A 9 1.91 0.18 0.34
CA CYS A 9 2.25 -1.08 -0.30
C CYS A 9 3.49 -0.99 -1.22
N ASN A 10 3.88 -2.13 -1.79
CA ASN A 10 4.92 -2.17 -2.81
C ASN A 10 4.46 -1.48 -4.12
N VAL A 11 5.01 -0.29 -4.39
CA VAL A 11 4.68 0.52 -5.58
C VAL A 11 5.16 -0.12 -6.90
N GLU A 12 6.05 -1.11 -6.88
CA GLU A 12 6.51 -1.80 -8.10
C GLU A 12 5.38 -2.58 -8.80
N LEU A 13 4.31 -2.90 -8.06
CA LEU A 13 3.12 -3.54 -8.58
C LEU A 13 2.21 -2.57 -9.35
N ALA A 14 2.48 -1.25 -9.34
CA ALA A 14 1.62 -0.24 -9.96
C ALA A 14 1.30 -0.53 -11.44
N LYS A 15 2.26 -1.08 -12.20
CA LYS A 15 2.09 -1.42 -13.62
C LYS A 15 1.04 -2.51 -13.88
N HIS A 16 0.68 -3.29 -12.86
CA HIS A 16 -0.33 -4.34 -12.94
C HIS A 16 -1.68 -3.91 -12.35
N MET A 17 -1.79 -2.69 -11.81
CA MET A 17 -3.01 -2.20 -11.17
C MET A 17 -3.96 -1.53 -12.15
N LEU A 18 -5.25 -1.49 -11.82
CA LEU A 18 -6.22 -0.68 -12.56
C LEU A 18 -6.15 0.79 -12.11
N GLU A 19 -6.71 1.69 -12.92
CA GLU A 19 -6.90 3.07 -12.49
C GLU A 19 -8.02 3.18 -11.44
N PRO A 20 -7.93 4.11 -10.47
CA PRO A 20 -6.91 5.17 -10.33
C PRO A 20 -5.61 4.74 -9.60
N ALA A 21 -5.54 3.50 -9.09
CA ALA A 21 -4.43 3.05 -8.26
C ALA A 21 -3.08 3.05 -8.99
N ARG A 22 -3.08 2.69 -10.28
CA ARG A 22 -1.90 2.74 -11.15
C ARG A 22 -1.28 4.14 -11.17
N SER A 23 -2.07 5.19 -11.42
CA SER A 23 -1.57 6.57 -11.48
C SER A 23 -1.04 7.06 -10.12
N ILE A 24 -1.75 6.74 -9.03
CA ILE A 24 -1.38 7.14 -7.66
C ILE A 24 -0.04 6.50 -7.25
N LEU A 25 0.11 5.19 -7.40
CA LEU A 25 1.36 4.50 -7.04
C LEU A 25 2.47 4.78 -8.05
N GLY A 26 2.14 5.02 -9.31
CA GLY A 26 3.07 5.47 -10.33
C GLY A 26 3.74 6.79 -9.97
N ALA A 27 3.05 7.71 -9.28
CA ALA A 27 3.66 8.94 -8.79
C ALA A 27 4.75 8.69 -7.73
N LYS A 28 4.52 7.77 -6.79
CA LYS A 28 5.53 7.37 -5.79
C LYS A 28 6.72 6.68 -6.44
N PHE A 29 6.47 5.79 -7.41
CA PHE A 29 7.53 5.16 -8.19
C PHE A 29 8.46 6.18 -8.85
N ARG A 30 7.91 7.23 -9.49
CA ARG A 30 8.72 8.31 -10.08
C ARG A 30 9.57 9.04 -9.06
N VAL A 31 9.08 9.25 -7.83
CA VAL A 31 9.88 9.85 -6.74
C VAL A 31 11.05 8.94 -6.37
N ARG A 32 10.83 7.62 -6.24
CA ARG A 32 11.93 6.67 -5.96
C ARG A 32 13.02 6.73 -7.01
N GLU A 33 12.65 6.74 -8.28
CA GLU A 33 13.61 6.83 -9.40
C GLU A 33 14.38 8.15 -9.37
N ALA A 34 13.70 9.28 -9.13
CA ALA A 34 14.35 10.58 -9.00
C ALA A 34 15.38 10.62 -7.85
N LEU A 35 15.06 10.03 -6.69
CA LEU A 35 15.98 9.95 -5.56
C LEU A 35 17.21 9.10 -5.87
N LYS A 36 17.03 7.98 -6.58
CA LYS A 36 18.14 7.11 -7.03
C LYS A 36 19.05 7.84 -8.00
N VAL A 37 18.49 8.47 -9.03
CA VAL A 37 19.25 9.21 -10.06
C VAL A 37 20.02 10.37 -9.44
N ALA A 38 19.43 11.08 -8.47
CA ALA A 38 20.08 12.18 -7.77
C ALA A 38 21.13 11.71 -6.73
N GLY A 39 21.27 10.39 -6.50
CA GLY A 39 22.20 9.85 -5.50
C GLY A 39 21.84 10.22 -4.05
N ILE A 40 20.58 10.57 -3.77
CA ILE A 40 20.15 10.99 -2.43
C ILE A 40 20.03 9.77 -1.52
N PRO A 41 20.76 9.69 -0.40
CA PRO A 41 20.62 8.59 0.55
C PRO A 41 19.22 8.58 1.18
N HIS A 42 18.42 7.57 0.87
CA HIS A 42 17.01 7.50 1.29
C HIS A 42 16.64 6.14 1.89
N THR A 43 15.46 6.06 2.50
CA THR A 43 14.91 4.82 3.04
C THR A 43 13.43 4.74 2.71
N ILE A 44 13.05 3.65 2.04
CA ILE A 44 11.67 3.36 1.67
C ILE A 44 11.04 2.56 2.81
N ILE A 45 9.95 3.07 3.37
CA ILE A 45 9.18 2.38 4.42
C ILE A 45 7.85 1.92 3.82
N SER A 46 7.65 0.62 3.72
CA SER A 46 6.41 -0.03 3.27
C SER A 46 5.69 -0.61 4.49
N SER A 47 4.67 0.09 5.00
CA SER A 47 3.89 -0.31 6.17
C SER A 47 2.59 -1.07 5.84
N ASN A 48 2.38 -1.38 4.56
CA ASN A 48 1.33 -2.24 4.00
C ASN A 48 -0.12 -1.84 4.32
N TRP A 49 -0.37 -0.62 4.80
CA TRP A 49 -1.71 -0.06 5.09
C TRP A 49 -2.59 -0.88 6.04
N THR A 50 -2.05 -1.91 6.68
CA THR A 50 -2.85 -2.96 7.33
C THR A 50 -3.61 -2.41 8.52
N GLN A 51 -2.91 -1.87 9.52
CA GLN A 51 -3.50 -1.53 10.81
C GLN A 51 -4.45 -0.32 10.77
N GLY A 52 -4.17 0.69 9.94
CA GLY A 52 -4.90 1.96 9.94
C GLY A 52 -5.94 2.10 8.82
N PHE A 53 -5.87 1.29 7.77
CA PHE A 53 -6.71 1.44 6.59
C PHE A 53 -7.52 0.18 6.28
N LEU A 54 -6.85 -0.96 6.13
CA LEU A 54 -7.48 -2.20 5.67
C LEU A 54 -8.19 -2.96 6.80
N LEU A 55 -7.48 -3.26 7.90
CA LEU A 55 -8.01 -4.09 8.99
C LEU A 55 -9.27 -3.49 9.65
N PRO A 56 -9.33 -2.18 9.96
CA PRO A 56 -10.51 -1.59 10.59
C PRO A 56 -11.77 -1.67 9.72
N ARG A 57 -11.63 -1.94 8.42
CA ARG A 57 -12.72 -1.97 7.43
C ARG A 57 -12.85 -3.34 6.75
N ALA A 58 -12.13 -4.35 7.23
CA ALA A 58 -12.02 -5.66 6.59
C ALA A 58 -11.68 -5.60 5.08
N GLY A 59 -10.90 -4.60 4.67
CA GLY A 59 -10.53 -4.36 3.27
C GLY A 59 -11.61 -3.70 2.40
N ASP A 60 -12.76 -3.35 2.96
CA ASP A 60 -13.83 -2.63 2.25
C ASP A 60 -13.57 -1.11 2.26
N PRO A 61 -13.31 -0.46 1.11
CA PRO A 61 -13.04 0.98 1.06
C PRO A 61 -14.27 1.83 1.42
N GLU A 62 -15.49 1.29 1.31
CA GLU A 62 -16.75 2.01 1.59
C GLU A 62 -17.20 1.85 3.05
N ALA A 63 -16.55 0.98 3.82
CA ALA A 63 -16.91 0.76 5.23
C ALA A 63 -16.41 1.90 6.13
N ASN A 64 -17.28 2.35 7.05
CA ASN A 64 -16.98 3.38 8.04
C ASN A 64 -16.40 2.83 9.36
N GLY A 65 -16.06 1.53 9.40
CA GLY A 65 -15.55 0.84 10.57
C GLY A 65 -15.67 -0.67 10.42
N PRO A 66 -15.49 -1.44 11.52
CA PRO A 66 -15.56 -2.89 11.45
C PRO A 66 -16.96 -3.34 11.02
N PRO A 67 -17.09 -4.22 10.00
CA PRO A 67 -18.39 -4.69 9.57
C PRO A 67 -19.08 -5.51 10.67
N ALA A 68 -20.33 -5.15 11.00
CA ALA A 68 -21.09 -5.81 12.06
C ALA A 68 -21.92 -7.01 11.58
N THR A 69 -22.37 -7.00 10.32
CA THR A 69 -23.36 -7.97 9.81
C THR A 69 -22.93 -8.65 8.51
N ARG A 70 -22.24 -7.94 7.63
CA ARG A 70 -21.81 -8.44 6.32
C ARG A 70 -20.44 -7.90 5.97
N VAL A 71 -19.63 -8.74 5.33
CA VAL A 71 -18.33 -8.38 4.77
C VAL A 71 -18.32 -8.64 3.26
N THR A 72 -17.60 -7.79 2.52
CA THR A 72 -17.35 -7.97 1.09
C THR A 72 -15.98 -8.61 0.91
N ILE A 73 -15.92 -9.77 0.24
CA ILE A 73 -14.65 -10.42 -0.11
C ILE A 73 -14.37 -10.13 -1.58
N LEU A 74 -13.25 -9.45 -1.85
CA LEU A 74 -12.79 -9.19 -3.21
C LEU A 74 -12.01 -10.41 -3.73
N GLY A 75 -12.44 -11.01 -4.84
CA GLY A 75 -11.83 -12.22 -5.39
C GLY A 75 -12.20 -13.48 -4.61
N ASP A 76 -11.25 -14.40 -4.43
CA ASP A 76 -11.47 -15.70 -3.76
C ASP A 76 -11.04 -15.72 -2.28
N GLY A 77 -10.56 -14.59 -1.74
CA GLY A 77 -10.18 -14.43 -0.34
C GLY A 77 -8.89 -15.15 0.08
N LYS A 78 -8.08 -15.68 -0.85
CA LYS A 78 -6.84 -16.41 -0.52
C LYS A 78 -5.59 -15.53 -0.46
N GLN A 79 -5.67 -14.30 -1.00
CA GLN A 79 -4.54 -13.39 -1.04
C GLN A 79 -4.18 -12.92 0.37
N GLN A 80 -2.90 -13.10 0.76
CA GLN A 80 -2.39 -12.65 2.05
C GLN A 80 -1.73 -11.29 1.94
N GLY A 81 -1.92 -10.46 2.97
CA GLY A 81 -1.07 -9.29 3.19
C GLY A 81 0.23 -9.73 3.85
N TYR A 82 1.37 -9.34 3.30
CA TYR A 82 2.65 -9.53 4.00
C TYR A 82 2.71 -8.56 5.18
N MET A 83 2.68 -9.08 6.40
CA MET A 83 2.98 -8.32 7.61
C MET A 83 4.32 -8.82 8.12
N HIS A 84 5.35 -7.97 8.08
CA HIS A 84 6.61 -8.32 8.73
C HIS A 84 6.39 -8.18 10.24
N THR A 85 6.22 -9.31 10.93
CA THR A 85 6.27 -9.35 12.40
C THR A 85 7.73 -9.16 12.81
N MET A 86 8.00 -8.12 13.58
CA MET A 86 9.30 -7.95 14.22
C MET A 86 9.40 -9.07 15.28
N GLU A 87 10.23 -10.07 15.02
CA GLU A 87 10.82 -10.93 16.06
C GLU A 87 12.13 -10.32 16.56
#